data_AF-A0A9D5J1H9-F1
#
_entry.id   AF-A0A9D5J1H9-F1
#
_cell.length_a   1.000
_cell.length_b   1.000
_cell.length_c   1.000
_cell.angle_alpha   90.00
_cell.angle_beta   90.00
_cell.angle_gamma   90.00
#
_symmetry.space_group_name_H-M   'P 1'
#
loop_
_entity.id
_entity.type
_entity.pdbx_description
1 polymer ?
#
loop_
_entity_poly.entity_id
_entity_poly.type
_entity_poly.pdbx_seq_one_letter_code
_entity_poly.pdbx_strand_id
1 'polypeptide(L)'
;MDPMEKRKRVMSRSAKLGHCVCDPRKPCPCPLFKEKKICTCAGERVPMDDKGGKVRLTDFVRSAGCASKIGQKDLHAVLGKLPVVSDPRLLVGMATADDAGVFKLAPDVTIVQTVDVFTPGVDDPYLFGRIAACNSLSDVYAMGGTPVTALSIIGFPIDSLPHDVMALIIKGGMDVLKEAGTILLGGHSINDEEIKFGFAVTGVVDSSRVVTNAGARVGDALVLTKPLGTGIVSLAARIGLADAGSVREIEKSMSTLNKAAAEVMARHDAGACTDVTGFGFIGHLCQLVKESHVTAEIWFNSLPLFQGVLKCAGQGTYSGANERNLEYSADRVDFGEGVSEAMKAVLFDAQTSGGLLISVPFDDAEGVVEEMKKAGVADAAVVGRITEKSGGRIRVISGKDKTMSRTKAVKTACCSGDAGKSEEQEECCSHAAAGSGDAMKLFTDFMGKVLAPGAVDVVTKEQIAVALGLAVHCVPCSKIHIRKALSMGVSGEELEEVAALGVAFGGCRAMMLWNELKKELLG
;
A
#
# COMPACT_ATOMS: atom_id res chain seq x y z
N MET A 1 16.42 -9.79 46.43
CA MET A 1 17.02 -8.44 46.35
C MET A 1 15.87 -7.46 46.38
N ASP A 2 15.91 -6.53 47.31
CA ASP A 2 14.91 -5.48 47.44
C ASP A 2 14.82 -4.66 46.12
N PRO A 3 13.61 -4.36 45.58
CA PRO A 3 13.47 -3.52 44.39
C PRO A 3 14.23 -2.19 44.47
N MET A 4 14.30 -1.58 45.65
CA MET A 4 15.04 -0.32 45.84
C MET A 4 16.56 -0.52 45.78
N GLU A 5 17.10 -1.60 46.34
CA GLU A 5 18.51 -1.99 46.14
C GLU A 5 18.84 -2.24 44.67
N LYS A 6 17.96 -2.94 43.94
CA LYS A 6 18.12 -3.18 42.50
C LYS A 6 18.19 -1.87 41.73
N ARG A 7 17.25 -0.95 42.00
CA ARG A 7 17.19 0.39 41.40
C ARG A 7 18.48 1.15 41.66
N LYS A 8 18.90 1.26 42.93
CA LYS A 8 20.14 1.95 43.31
C LYS A 8 21.34 1.39 42.55
N ARG A 9 21.51 0.07 42.55
CA ARG A 9 22.62 -0.60 41.84
C ARG A 9 22.64 -0.29 40.35
N VAL A 10 21.49 -0.40 39.68
CA VAL A 10 21.38 -0.13 38.23
C VAL A 10 21.67 1.34 37.92
N MET A 11 21.06 2.25 38.67
CA MET A 11 21.24 3.69 38.46
C MET A 11 22.65 4.16 38.76
N SER A 12 23.29 3.67 39.84
CA SER A 12 24.69 3.98 40.14
C SER A 12 25.63 3.53 39.01
N ARG A 13 25.37 2.36 38.42
CA ARG A 13 26.13 1.87 37.26
C ARG A 13 25.93 2.78 36.04
N SER A 14 24.68 3.15 35.73
CA SER A 14 24.39 4.06 34.62
C SER A 14 24.99 5.46 34.80
N ALA A 15 24.89 6.02 36.01
CA ALA A 15 25.49 7.31 36.33
C ALA A 15 27.01 7.29 36.14
N LYS A 16 27.69 6.21 36.57
CA LYS A 16 29.13 6.03 36.36
C LYS A 16 29.52 5.96 34.88
N LEU A 17 28.65 5.37 34.05
CA LEU A 17 28.88 5.28 32.60
C LEU A 17 28.55 6.58 31.85
N GLY A 18 27.88 7.55 32.48
CA GLY A 18 27.38 8.77 31.82
C GLY A 18 26.14 8.55 30.95
N HIS A 19 25.68 7.32 30.79
CA HIS A 19 24.57 6.93 29.91
C HIS A 19 23.61 5.94 30.59
N CYS A 20 22.34 5.97 30.21
CA CYS A 20 21.38 4.95 30.61
C CYS A 20 21.80 3.57 30.05
N VAL A 21 21.76 2.53 30.90
CA VAL A 21 22.23 1.18 30.50
C VAL A 21 21.30 0.46 29.52
N CYS A 22 20.06 0.92 29.36
CA CYS A 22 19.10 0.35 28.42
C CYS A 22 18.93 1.20 27.16
N ASP A 23 19.31 2.48 27.21
CA ASP A 23 19.24 3.38 26.06
C ASP A 23 20.43 4.36 26.13
N PRO A 24 21.56 4.02 25.49
CA PRO A 24 22.77 4.85 25.53
C PRO A 24 22.57 6.29 25.04
N ARG A 25 21.48 6.55 24.28
CA ARG A 25 21.11 7.89 23.80
C ARG A 25 20.51 8.78 24.89
N LYS A 26 20.09 8.20 26.02
CA LYS A 26 19.44 8.90 27.13
C LYS A 26 20.39 9.05 28.33
N PRO A 27 20.32 10.17 29.07
CA PRO A 27 21.07 10.32 30.31
C PRO A 27 20.49 9.44 31.44
N CYS A 28 21.25 9.25 32.52
CA CYS A 28 20.74 8.71 33.77
C CYS A 28 20.89 9.76 34.90
N PRO A 29 19.81 10.16 35.60
CA PRO A 29 18.42 9.73 35.43
C PRO A 29 17.80 10.24 34.12
N CYS A 30 17.01 9.40 33.46
CA CYS A 30 16.28 9.73 32.23
C CYS A 30 15.01 10.57 32.54
N PRO A 31 14.38 11.22 31.53
CA PRO A 31 13.15 12.00 31.73
C PRO A 31 12.04 11.22 32.45
N LEU A 32 11.80 9.97 32.05
CA LEU A 32 10.81 9.09 32.69
C LEU A 32 11.06 8.93 34.20
N PHE A 33 12.31 8.73 34.62
CA PHE A 33 12.65 8.62 36.04
C PHE A 33 12.47 9.95 36.76
N LYS A 34 12.84 11.08 36.13
CA LYS A 34 12.69 12.40 36.73
C LYS A 34 11.21 12.71 37.02
N GLU A 35 10.35 12.41 36.06
CA GLU A 35 8.91 12.66 36.11
C GLU A 35 8.17 11.66 37.00
N LYS A 36 8.28 10.36 36.71
CA LYS A 36 7.46 9.32 37.35
C LYS A 36 8.14 8.57 38.48
N LYS A 37 9.44 8.79 38.72
CA LYS A 37 10.28 8.02 39.67
C LYS A 37 10.33 6.52 39.37
N ILE A 38 10.26 6.15 38.09
CA ILE A 38 10.24 4.76 37.60
C ILE A 38 11.48 4.48 36.77
N CYS A 39 12.21 3.43 37.13
CA CYS A 39 13.41 2.96 36.45
C CYS A 39 13.13 1.64 35.71
N THR A 40 12.79 1.72 34.43
CA THR A 40 12.57 0.54 33.58
C THR A 40 13.81 -0.34 33.46
N CYS A 41 15.01 0.24 33.52
CA CYS A 41 16.27 -0.53 33.60
C CYS A 41 16.43 -1.38 34.86
N ALA A 42 15.73 -1.03 35.94
CA ALA A 42 15.66 -1.86 37.14
C ALA A 42 14.52 -2.89 37.08
N GLY A 43 13.78 -2.97 35.97
CA GLY A 43 12.61 -3.82 35.78
C GLY A 43 11.33 -3.26 36.41
N GLU A 44 11.30 -1.97 36.72
CA GLU A 44 10.08 -1.29 37.17
C GLU A 44 9.21 -0.96 35.97
N ARG A 45 7.89 -1.05 36.13
CA ARG A 45 6.93 -0.75 35.06
C ARG A 45 6.18 0.53 35.36
N VAL A 46 5.80 1.24 34.30
CA VAL A 46 4.90 2.38 34.41
C VAL A 46 3.52 1.83 34.80
N PRO A 47 2.95 2.22 35.96
CA PRO A 47 1.57 1.90 36.25
C PRO A 47 0.73 2.42 35.09
N MET A 48 -0.01 1.53 34.45
CA MET A 48 -1.09 1.93 33.56
C MET A 48 -2.11 2.68 34.42
N ASP A 49 -2.58 3.83 33.94
CA ASP A 49 -3.75 4.48 34.55
C ASP A 49 -4.89 3.46 34.47
N ASP A 50 -5.22 2.83 35.59
CA ASP A 50 -6.36 1.93 35.74
C ASP A 50 -7.65 2.73 35.68
N LYS A 51 -7.94 3.32 34.51
CA LYS A 51 -9.23 3.95 34.22
C LYS A 51 -10.31 2.89 33.92
N GLY A 52 -10.17 1.65 34.41
CA GLY A 52 -11.14 0.57 34.20
C GLY A 52 -11.48 0.28 32.73
N GLY A 53 -10.66 0.77 31.79
CA GLY A 53 -10.92 0.73 30.35
C GLY A 53 -10.08 -0.35 29.68
N LYS A 54 -10.68 -1.07 28.71
CA LYS A 54 -9.94 -1.99 27.85
C LYS A 54 -8.87 -1.23 27.06
N VAL A 55 -7.66 -1.79 26.96
CA VAL A 55 -6.59 -1.25 26.09
C VAL A 55 -7.07 -1.24 24.65
N ARG A 56 -7.07 -0.06 24.02
CA ARG A 56 -7.41 0.14 22.61
C ARG A 56 -6.14 0.13 21.78
N LEU A 57 -5.90 -0.91 21.00
CA LEU A 57 -4.62 -1.08 20.32
C LEU A 57 -4.29 0.05 19.33
N THR A 58 -5.29 0.66 18.70
CA THR A 58 -5.04 1.71 17.69
C THR A 58 -4.48 3.00 18.29
N ASP A 59 -4.61 3.22 19.60
CA ASP A 59 -4.02 4.37 20.31
C ASP A 59 -2.49 4.26 20.45
N PHE A 60 -1.91 3.09 20.17
CA PHE A 60 -0.47 2.79 20.35
C PHE A 60 0.30 2.71 19.03
N VAL A 61 -0.30 3.12 17.90
CA VAL A 61 0.35 3.09 16.59
C VAL A 61 0.08 4.34 15.76
N ARG A 62 1.10 4.76 14.99
CA ARG A 62 1.02 5.92 14.11
C ARG A 62 0.20 5.66 12.85
N SER A 63 0.36 4.47 12.28
CA SER A 63 -0.35 4.02 11.07
C SER A 63 -0.99 2.68 11.40
N ALA A 64 -2.21 2.44 10.92
CA ALA A 64 -3.02 1.29 11.30
C ALA A 64 -3.14 0.28 10.15
N GLY A 65 -3.11 -1.02 10.47
CA GLY A 65 -3.27 -2.10 9.48
C GLY A 65 -2.21 -2.07 8.38
N CYS A 66 -2.57 -2.53 7.19
CA CYS A 66 -1.66 -2.56 6.04
C CYS A 66 -1.16 -1.18 5.59
N ALA A 67 -1.78 -0.08 6.03
CA ALA A 67 -1.29 1.27 5.75
C ALA A 67 0.07 1.57 6.44
N SER A 68 0.52 0.73 7.37
CA SER A 68 1.85 0.81 7.99
C SER A 68 2.99 0.28 7.11
N LYS A 69 2.69 -0.40 5.99
CA LYS A 69 3.71 -0.94 5.08
C LYS A 69 4.48 0.20 4.40
N ILE A 70 5.74 -0.08 4.05
CA ILE A 70 6.56 0.81 3.22
C ILE A 70 5.88 0.96 1.86
N GLY A 71 5.82 2.17 1.32
CA GLY A 71 5.21 2.42 0.01
C GLY A 71 5.91 1.63 -1.10
N GLN A 72 5.14 1.19 -2.10
CA GLN A 72 5.64 0.33 -3.17
C GLN A 72 6.83 0.96 -3.93
N LYS A 73 6.78 2.28 -4.16
CA LYS A 73 7.86 3.07 -4.77
C LYS A 73 9.18 2.95 -4.01
N ASP A 74 9.14 3.17 -2.68
CA ASP A 74 10.32 3.12 -1.83
C ASP A 74 10.88 1.70 -1.73
N LEU A 75 9.99 0.71 -1.59
CA LEU A 75 10.36 -0.70 -1.54
C LEU A 75 11.05 -1.13 -2.85
N HIS A 76 10.46 -0.81 -4.01
CA HIS A 76 11.06 -1.10 -5.30
C HIS A 76 12.45 -0.45 -5.44
N ALA A 77 12.58 0.82 -5.06
CA ALA A 77 13.85 1.54 -5.13
C ALA A 77 14.96 0.93 -4.25
N VAL A 78 14.60 0.31 -3.12
CA VAL A 78 15.54 -0.41 -2.26
C VAL A 78 15.87 -1.78 -2.84
N LEU A 79 14.86 -2.57 -3.22
CA LEU A 79 15.06 -3.93 -3.72
C LEU A 79 15.83 -3.95 -5.06
N GLY A 80 15.62 -2.95 -5.92
CA GLY A 80 16.36 -2.81 -7.18
C GLY A 80 17.86 -2.56 -7.03
N LYS A 81 18.35 -2.29 -5.81
CA LYS A 81 19.78 -2.14 -5.51
C LYS A 81 20.44 -3.44 -5.04
N LEU A 82 19.65 -4.49 -4.81
CA LEU A 82 20.14 -5.77 -4.31
C LEU A 82 20.56 -6.68 -5.48
N PRO A 83 21.52 -7.60 -5.27
CA PRO A 83 21.88 -8.57 -6.29
C PRO A 83 20.70 -9.50 -6.57
N VAL A 84 20.53 -9.85 -7.85
CA VAL A 84 19.55 -10.86 -8.26
C VAL A 84 20.03 -12.22 -7.78
N VAL A 85 19.21 -12.90 -6.99
CA VAL A 85 19.42 -14.29 -6.60
C VAL A 85 18.86 -15.19 -7.69
N SER A 86 19.68 -16.12 -8.17
CA SER A 86 19.28 -17.13 -9.16
C SER A 86 19.67 -18.52 -8.67
N ASP A 87 18.71 -19.41 -8.59
CA ASP A 87 18.88 -20.84 -8.29
C ASP A 87 17.83 -21.61 -9.12
N PRO A 88 18.18 -22.72 -9.80
CA PRO A 88 17.22 -23.50 -10.59
C PRO A 88 16.01 -24.02 -9.80
N ARG A 89 16.10 -24.08 -8.46
CA ARG A 89 15.01 -24.47 -7.57
C ARG A 89 14.07 -23.31 -7.22
N LEU A 90 14.49 -22.06 -7.46
CA LEU A 90 13.66 -20.89 -7.22
C LEU A 90 12.66 -20.73 -8.38
N LEU A 91 11.39 -21.09 -8.12
CA LEU A 91 10.32 -21.02 -9.12
C LEU A 91 9.72 -19.61 -9.21
N VAL A 92 9.55 -18.97 -8.06
CA VAL A 92 9.06 -17.59 -7.91
C VAL A 92 9.91 -16.90 -6.87
N GLY A 93 10.44 -15.72 -7.20
CA GLY A 93 11.39 -15.01 -6.34
C GLY A 93 11.19 -13.50 -6.39
N MET A 94 12.12 -12.78 -5.75
CA MET A 94 12.04 -11.32 -5.62
C MET A 94 11.99 -10.58 -6.97
N ALA A 95 12.55 -11.16 -8.03
CA ALA A 95 12.60 -10.54 -9.35
C ALA A 95 11.23 -10.38 -10.01
N THR A 96 10.28 -11.28 -9.72
CA THR A 96 8.92 -11.24 -10.27
C THR A 96 7.92 -10.52 -9.36
N ALA A 97 8.35 -10.14 -8.14
CA ALA A 97 7.56 -9.42 -7.14
C ALA A 97 6.14 -10.00 -6.96
N ASP A 98 6.09 -11.32 -6.78
CA ASP A 98 4.86 -12.07 -6.45
C ASP A 98 4.59 -12.06 -4.94
N ASP A 99 3.43 -12.55 -4.52
CA ASP A 99 2.95 -12.46 -3.13
C ASP A 99 3.79 -13.33 -2.17
N ALA A 100 4.37 -14.43 -2.67
CA ALA A 100 5.25 -15.31 -1.90
C ALA A 100 6.40 -15.89 -2.71
N GLY A 101 7.48 -16.27 -2.02
CA GLY A 101 8.57 -17.02 -2.62
C GLY A 101 8.19 -18.49 -2.80
N VAL A 102 8.45 -19.05 -3.98
CA VAL A 102 8.19 -20.47 -4.28
C VAL A 102 9.50 -21.17 -4.58
N PHE A 103 9.79 -22.22 -3.82
CA PHE A 103 11.07 -22.93 -3.89
C PHE A 103 10.86 -24.45 -3.95
N LYS A 104 11.49 -25.09 -4.93
CA LYS A 104 11.51 -26.55 -5.08
C LYS A 104 12.55 -27.16 -4.14
N LEU A 105 12.10 -27.57 -2.95
CA LEU A 105 12.96 -28.13 -1.90
C LEU A 105 13.45 -29.54 -2.25
N ALA A 106 12.59 -30.36 -2.86
CA ALA A 106 12.88 -31.72 -3.32
C ALA A 106 12.08 -32.03 -4.61
N PRO A 107 12.29 -33.18 -5.29
CA PRO A 107 11.59 -33.51 -6.53
C PRO A 107 10.06 -33.35 -6.47
N ASP A 108 9.45 -33.78 -5.37
CA ASP A 108 8.00 -33.76 -5.13
C ASP A 108 7.58 -32.80 -4.01
N VAL A 109 8.49 -31.92 -3.57
CA VAL A 109 8.23 -30.96 -2.48
C VAL A 109 8.58 -29.56 -2.94
N THR A 110 7.54 -28.76 -3.18
CA THR A 110 7.64 -27.33 -3.45
C THR A 110 7.02 -26.57 -2.28
N ILE A 111 7.80 -25.67 -1.69
CA ILE A 111 7.36 -24.84 -0.58
C ILE A 111 6.99 -23.45 -1.07
N VAL A 112 6.01 -22.87 -0.40
CA VAL A 112 5.65 -21.46 -0.51
C VAL A 112 6.03 -20.79 0.80
N GLN A 113 6.81 -19.71 0.75
CA GLN A 113 7.25 -18.98 1.92
C GLN A 113 6.86 -17.51 1.83
N THR A 114 6.19 -17.03 2.87
CA THR A 114 5.84 -15.62 3.03
C THR A 114 6.08 -15.17 4.47
N VAL A 115 6.18 -13.86 4.67
CA VAL A 115 6.17 -13.22 5.97
C VAL A 115 5.44 -11.89 5.85
N ASP A 116 4.51 -11.65 6.77
CA ASP A 116 3.80 -10.39 6.80
C ASP A 116 3.60 -9.94 8.25
N VAL A 117 3.96 -8.68 8.54
CA VAL A 117 3.92 -8.07 9.86
C VAL A 117 3.46 -6.62 9.73
N PHE A 118 2.48 -6.23 10.52
CA PHE A 118 1.92 -4.88 10.48
C PHE A 118 1.39 -4.45 11.85
N THR A 119 0.96 -3.20 11.93
CA THR A 119 0.44 -2.59 13.16
C THR A 119 -1.08 -2.84 13.31
N PRO A 120 -1.64 -2.76 14.53
CA PRO A 120 -3.07 -2.93 14.76
C PRO A 120 -3.96 -2.02 13.89
N GLY A 121 -4.89 -2.63 13.17
CA GLY A 121 -5.98 -1.96 12.44
C GLY A 121 -7.25 -1.77 13.27
N VAL A 122 -7.37 -2.49 14.38
CA VAL A 122 -8.56 -2.60 15.24
C VAL A 122 -8.17 -2.48 16.70
N ASP A 123 -9.12 -2.10 17.56
CA ASP A 123 -8.86 -1.89 18.98
C ASP A 123 -8.79 -3.18 19.81
N ASP A 124 -9.53 -4.22 19.41
CA ASP A 124 -9.59 -5.48 20.14
C ASP A 124 -8.32 -6.35 19.88
N PRO A 125 -7.57 -6.74 20.92
CA PRO A 125 -6.32 -7.47 20.73
C PRO A 125 -6.49 -8.85 20.13
N TYR A 126 -7.54 -9.58 20.52
CA TYR A 126 -7.80 -10.92 20.00
C TYR A 126 -8.17 -10.87 18.51
N LEU A 127 -9.02 -9.93 18.13
CA LEU A 127 -9.39 -9.69 16.74
C LEU A 127 -8.19 -9.27 15.89
N PHE A 128 -7.31 -8.39 16.40
CA PHE A 128 -6.08 -8.03 15.68
C PHE A 128 -5.21 -9.26 15.43
N GLY A 129 -5.06 -10.14 16.42
CA GLY A 129 -4.39 -11.43 16.26
C GLY A 129 -4.98 -12.28 15.14
N ARG A 130 -6.33 -12.39 15.08
CA ARG A 130 -7.03 -13.11 14.01
C ARG A 130 -6.74 -12.50 12.64
N ILE A 131 -6.86 -11.17 12.51
CA ILE A 131 -6.63 -10.45 11.25
C ILE A 131 -5.18 -10.63 10.78
N ALA A 132 -4.21 -10.54 11.69
CA ALA A 132 -2.80 -10.75 11.37
C ALA A 132 -2.53 -12.16 10.83
N ALA A 133 -3.13 -13.19 11.43
CA ALA A 133 -3.03 -14.55 10.91
C ALA A 133 -3.71 -14.72 9.55
N CYS A 134 -4.93 -14.19 9.36
CA CYS A 134 -5.61 -14.25 8.07
C CYS A 134 -4.80 -13.60 6.95
N ASN A 135 -4.22 -12.42 7.22
CA ASN A 135 -3.37 -11.71 6.28
C ASN A 135 -2.09 -12.49 5.99
N SER A 136 -1.34 -12.95 7.00
CA SER A 136 -0.09 -13.70 6.79
C SER A 136 -0.28 -15.04 6.07
N LEU A 137 -1.46 -15.65 6.15
CA LEU A 137 -1.79 -16.87 5.40
C LEU A 137 -2.24 -16.58 3.96
N SER A 138 -2.62 -15.34 3.66
CA SER A 138 -3.26 -14.96 2.41
C SER A 138 -2.35 -15.18 1.20
N ASP A 139 -1.08 -14.80 1.27
CA ASP A 139 -0.13 -15.00 0.16
C ASP A 139 0.01 -16.47 -0.22
N VAL A 140 0.00 -17.39 0.76
CA VAL A 140 0.05 -18.83 0.48
C VAL A 140 -1.17 -19.28 -0.32
N TYR A 141 -2.35 -18.77 0.03
CA TYR A 141 -3.59 -19.05 -0.69
C TYR A 141 -3.58 -18.41 -2.09
N ALA A 142 -3.03 -17.20 -2.25
CA ALA A 142 -2.90 -16.54 -3.54
C ALA A 142 -2.03 -17.35 -4.52
N MET A 143 -1.00 -18.04 -4.02
CA MET A 143 -0.17 -18.95 -4.83
C MET A 143 -0.81 -20.32 -5.13
N GLY A 144 -2.05 -20.56 -4.65
CA GLY A 144 -2.70 -21.88 -4.71
C GLY A 144 -2.11 -22.92 -3.75
N GLY A 145 -1.32 -22.47 -2.77
CA GLY A 145 -0.69 -23.33 -1.78
C GLY A 145 -1.58 -23.64 -0.58
N THR A 146 -1.16 -24.64 0.19
CA THR A 146 -1.76 -24.99 1.49
C THR A 146 -0.77 -24.65 2.61
N PRO A 147 -1.11 -23.76 3.56
CA PRO A 147 -0.23 -23.45 4.68
C PRO A 147 -0.10 -24.65 5.62
N VAL A 148 1.11 -24.88 6.16
CA VAL A 148 1.42 -26.05 7.00
C VAL A 148 1.98 -25.62 8.35
N THR A 149 2.93 -24.68 8.37
CA THR A 149 3.57 -24.22 9.61
C THR A 149 3.70 -22.70 9.64
N ALA A 150 3.71 -22.12 10.83
CA ALA A 150 3.93 -20.70 11.04
C ALA A 150 4.90 -20.42 12.19
N LEU A 151 5.56 -19.26 12.14
CA LEU A 151 6.35 -18.67 13.22
C LEU A 151 5.81 -17.27 13.51
N SER A 152 5.47 -16.96 14.76
CA SER A 152 4.99 -15.63 15.11
C SER A 152 6.12 -14.62 15.18
N ILE A 153 5.90 -13.40 14.72
CA ILE A 153 6.83 -12.27 14.88
C ILE A 153 6.08 -11.18 15.62
N ILE A 154 6.62 -10.73 16.75
CA ILE A 154 5.99 -9.69 17.56
C ILE A 154 6.97 -8.62 18.03
N GLY A 155 6.68 -7.36 17.70
CA GLY A 155 7.20 -6.18 18.39
C GLY A 155 6.13 -5.70 19.36
N PHE A 156 6.45 -5.61 20.65
CA PHE A 156 5.45 -5.24 21.66
C PHE A 156 6.07 -4.38 22.76
N PRO A 157 5.39 -3.29 23.20
CA PRO A 157 5.89 -2.43 24.28
C PRO A 157 5.63 -3.08 25.63
N ILE A 158 6.38 -4.15 25.91
CA ILE A 158 6.17 -5.02 27.08
C ILE A 158 6.31 -4.26 28.41
N ASP A 159 7.03 -3.15 28.40
CA ASP A 159 7.27 -2.28 29.55
C ASP A 159 6.15 -1.29 29.86
N SER A 160 5.29 -1.00 28.88
CA SER A 160 4.12 -0.14 29.08
C SER A 160 2.81 -0.93 29.06
N LEU A 161 2.62 -1.90 28.16
CA LEU A 161 1.35 -2.60 28.01
C LEU A 161 1.21 -3.86 28.90
N PRO A 162 -0.01 -4.20 29.35
CA PRO A 162 -0.28 -5.45 30.06
C PRO A 162 0.04 -6.69 29.22
N HIS A 163 0.59 -7.72 29.87
CA HIS A 163 0.98 -8.97 29.17
C HIS A 163 -0.22 -9.73 28.60
N ASP A 164 -1.38 -9.61 29.23
CA ASP A 164 -2.63 -10.23 28.75
C ASP A 164 -3.04 -9.70 27.37
N VAL A 165 -2.69 -8.46 27.02
CA VAL A 165 -2.92 -7.91 25.68
C VAL A 165 -2.13 -8.71 24.64
N MET A 166 -0.84 -8.95 24.89
CA MET A 166 0.01 -9.77 24.03
C MET A 166 -0.52 -11.21 23.96
N ALA A 167 -0.95 -11.78 25.09
CA ALA A 167 -1.53 -13.12 25.13
C ALA A 167 -2.79 -13.23 24.26
N LEU A 168 -3.68 -12.23 24.30
CA LEU A 168 -4.89 -12.18 23.47
C LEU A 168 -4.57 -12.08 21.98
N ILE A 169 -3.60 -11.25 21.59
CA ILE A 169 -3.12 -11.15 20.19
C ILE A 169 -2.64 -12.51 19.69
N ILE A 170 -1.75 -13.15 20.44
CA ILE A 170 -1.20 -14.45 20.05
C ILE A 170 -2.32 -15.50 19.99
N LYS A 171 -3.22 -15.53 20.97
CA LYS A 171 -4.36 -16.45 21.00
C LYS A 171 -5.27 -16.29 19.77
N GLY A 172 -5.60 -15.05 19.39
CA GLY A 172 -6.40 -14.77 18.21
C GLY A 172 -5.78 -15.34 16.94
N GLY A 173 -4.47 -15.15 16.78
CA GLY A 173 -3.74 -15.73 15.65
C GLY A 173 -3.70 -17.26 15.70
N MET A 174 -3.48 -17.86 16.86
CA MET A 174 -3.48 -19.32 17.04
C MET A 174 -4.82 -19.97 16.66
N ASP A 175 -5.94 -19.34 17.01
CA ASP A 175 -7.27 -19.86 16.68
C ASP A 175 -7.51 -19.86 15.16
N VAL A 176 -7.01 -18.86 14.42
CA VAL A 176 -7.04 -18.83 12.95
C VAL A 176 -6.08 -19.85 12.33
N LEU A 177 -4.86 -19.99 12.86
CA LEU A 177 -3.91 -21.00 12.39
C LEU A 177 -4.51 -22.41 12.54
N LYS A 178 -5.19 -22.67 13.66
CA LYS A 178 -5.92 -23.92 13.89
C LYS A 178 -7.05 -24.13 12.88
N GLU A 179 -7.83 -23.10 12.57
CA GLU A 179 -8.87 -23.11 11.53
C GLU A 179 -8.29 -23.43 10.14
N ALA A 180 -7.11 -22.89 9.82
CA ALA A 180 -6.40 -23.13 8.57
C ALA A 180 -5.77 -24.54 8.49
N GLY A 181 -5.56 -25.22 9.63
CA GLY A 181 -4.78 -26.46 9.69
C GLY A 181 -3.26 -26.24 9.79
N THR A 182 -2.85 -25.02 10.15
CA THR A 182 -1.45 -24.58 10.25
C THR A 182 -0.93 -24.70 11.69
N ILE A 183 0.27 -25.22 11.87
CA ILE A 183 0.88 -25.40 13.20
C ILE A 183 1.81 -24.23 13.53
N LEU A 184 1.57 -23.56 14.67
CA LEU A 184 2.51 -22.58 15.22
C LEU A 184 3.69 -23.31 15.88
N LEU A 185 4.88 -23.18 15.30
CA LEU A 185 6.09 -23.87 15.78
C LEU A 185 6.87 -23.10 16.84
N GLY A 186 6.55 -21.82 17.01
CA GLY A 186 7.28 -20.89 17.87
C GLY A 186 7.25 -19.49 17.30
N GLY A 187 8.26 -18.69 17.61
CA GLY A 187 8.34 -17.32 17.10
C GLY A 187 9.47 -16.51 17.71
N HIS A 188 9.45 -15.21 17.41
CA HIS A 188 10.40 -14.24 17.93
C HIS A 188 9.67 -13.00 18.46
N SER A 189 10.12 -12.49 19.61
CA SER A 189 9.57 -11.31 20.27
C SER A 189 10.63 -10.27 20.54
N ILE A 190 10.32 -9.01 20.23
CA ILE A 190 11.19 -7.85 20.41
C ILE A 190 10.46 -6.81 21.25
N ASN A 191 11.14 -6.23 22.25
CA ASN A 191 10.61 -5.07 22.95
C ASN A 191 10.66 -3.86 22.01
N ASP A 192 9.51 -3.28 21.70
CA ASP A 192 9.34 -2.24 20.69
C ASP A 192 8.37 -1.17 21.20
N GLU A 193 8.53 0.08 20.79
CA GLU A 193 7.65 1.18 21.20
C GLU A 193 6.25 1.08 20.57
N GLU A 194 6.16 0.53 19.34
CA GLU A 194 4.88 0.30 18.64
C GLU A 194 4.58 -1.19 18.48
N ILE A 195 3.31 -1.56 18.62
CA ILE A 195 2.84 -2.94 18.40
C ILE A 195 2.99 -3.30 16.93
N LYS A 196 3.67 -4.43 16.67
CA LYS A 196 3.81 -5.05 15.35
C LYS A 196 3.57 -6.54 15.53
N PHE A 197 2.69 -7.14 14.72
CA PHE A 197 2.41 -8.56 14.82
C PHE A 197 2.12 -9.18 13.47
N GLY A 198 2.47 -10.45 13.33
CA GLY A 198 2.19 -11.25 12.16
C GLY A 198 2.93 -12.58 12.20
N PHE A 199 2.94 -13.28 11.07
CA PHE A 199 3.53 -14.60 10.97
C PHE A 199 4.41 -14.73 9.73
N ALA A 200 5.52 -15.44 9.89
CA ALA A 200 6.18 -16.11 8.77
C ALA A 200 5.49 -17.46 8.55
N VAL A 201 5.05 -17.73 7.34
CA VAL A 201 4.26 -18.93 6.99
C VAL A 201 5.02 -19.75 5.96
N THR A 202 5.04 -21.06 6.18
CA THR A 202 5.47 -22.04 5.18
C THR A 202 4.27 -22.88 4.77
N GLY A 203 3.97 -22.86 3.47
CA GLY A 203 3.01 -23.73 2.82
C GLY A 203 3.68 -24.70 1.86
N VAL A 204 2.87 -25.57 1.29
CA VAL A 204 3.25 -26.50 0.22
C VAL A 204 2.31 -26.33 -0.97
N VAL A 205 2.82 -26.57 -2.16
CA VAL A 205 2.06 -26.48 -3.40
C VAL A 205 2.56 -27.54 -4.38
N ASP A 206 1.67 -28.06 -5.22
CA ASP A 206 2.09 -28.86 -6.37
C ASP A 206 2.78 -27.92 -7.38
N SER A 207 4.02 -28.22 -7.77
CA SER A 207 4.78 -27.37 -8.72
C SER A 207 4.06 -27.14 -10.05
N SER A 208 3.17 -28.05 -10.47
CA SER A 208 2.38 -27.92 -11.70
C SER A 208 1.13 -27.04 -11.56
N ARG A 209 0.78 -26.67 -10.33
CA ARG A 209 -0.45 -25.92 -9.98
C ARG A 209 -0.16 -24.59 -9.29
N VAL A 210 1.10 -24.13 -9.31
CA VAL A 210 1.45 -22.81 -8.77
C VAL A 210 0.73 -21.75 -9.58
N VAL A 211 -0.12 -20.98 -8.91
CA VAL A 211 -0.76 -19.81 -9.51
C VAL A 211 0.14 -18.61 -9.20
N THR A 212 0.52 -17.85 -10.23
CA THR A 212 1.34 -16.64 -10.09
C THR A 212 0.54 -15.41 -10.48
N ASN A 213 1.07 -14.22 -10.24
CA ASN A 213 0.47 -12.99 -10.75
C ASN A 213 0.73 -12.74 -12.26
N ALA A 214 1.43 -13.64 -12.96
CA ALA A 214 1.98 -13.41 -14.31
C ALA A 214 1.31 -14.24 -15.43
N GLY A 215 0.27 -15.01 -15.14
CA GLY A 215 -0.36 -15.92 -16.11
C GLY A 215 -1.72 -15.46 -16.65
N ALA A 216 -2.12 -14.20 -16.43
CA ALA A 216 -3.41 -13.70 -16.92
C ALA A 216 -3.42 -13.64 -18.46
N ARG A 217 -4.54 -14.06 -19.09
CA ARG A 217 -4.62 -14.18 -20.55
C ARG A 217 -5.66 -13.23 -21.12
N VAL A 218 -5.43 -12.80 -22.36
CA VAL A 218 -6.42 -12.02 -23.11
C VAL A 218 -7.73 -12.79 -23.20
N GLY A 219 -8.81 -12.13 -22.80
CA GLY A 219 -10.14 -12.74 -22.74
C GLY A 219 -10.50 -13.31 -21.38
N ASP A 220 -9.60 -13.35 -20.39
CA ASP A 220 -9.96 -13.77 -19.03
C ASP A 220 -10.90 -12.76 -18.35
N ALA A 221 -11.76 -13.25 -17.46
CA ALA A 221 -12.50 -12.43 -16.51
C ALA A 221 -11.69 -12.25 -15.21
N LEU A 222 -11.87 -11.10 -14.56
CA LEU A 222 -11.31 -10.81 -13.24
C LEU A 222 -12.38 -10.99 -12.16
N VAL A 223 -12.09 -11.83 -11.16
CA VAL A 223 -12.97 -12.12 -10.02
C VAL A 223 -12.34 -11.59 -8.73
N LEU A 224 -13.07 -10.77 -7.98
CA LEU A 224 -12.66 -10.30 -6.65
C LEU A 224 -13.48 -10.99 -5.57
N THR A 225 -12.83 -11.47 -4.51
CA THR A 225 -13.49 -12.35 -3.52
C THR A 225 -13.91 -11.68 -2.21
N LYS A 226 -13.46 -10.45 -1.96
CA LYS A 226 -13.91 -9.65 -0.80
C LYS A 226 -14.20 -8.20 -1.19
N PRO A 227 -15.08 -7.50 -0.44
CA PRO A 227 -15.35 -6.10 -0.69
C PRO A 227 -14.14 -5.19 -0.45
N LEU A 228 -14.11 -4.06 -1.15
CA LEU A 228 -13.12 -3.00 -0.96
C LEU A 228 -13.60 -1.94 0.04
N GLY A 229 -12.65 -1.33 0.75
CA GLY A 229 -12.89 -0.20 1.63
C GLY A 229 -12.45 -0.37 3.08
N THR A 230 -11.68 -1.41 3.41
CA THR A 230 -11.29 -1.69 4.80
C THR A 230 -10.48 -0.55 5.42
N GLY A 231 -9.58 0.09 4.67
CA GLY A 231 -8.75 1.19 5.15
C GLY A 231 -9.56 2.47 5.41
N ILE A 232 -10.44 2.83 4.49
CA ILE A 232 -11.38 3.96 4.61
C ILE A 232 -12.29 3.78 5.83
N VAL A 233 -12.95 2.63 5.95
CA VAL A 233 -13.89 2.38 7.07
C VAL A 233 -13.13 2.31 8.40
N SER A 234 -11.93 1.72 8.43
CA SER A 234 -11.09 1.69 9.63
C SER A 234 -10.67 3.10 10.07
N LEU A 235 -10.31 3.97 9.13
CA LEU A 235 -10.02 5.37 9.47
C LEU A 235 -11.28 6.07 9.99
N ALA A 236 -12.40 5.95 9.29
CA ALA A 236 -13.67 6.52 9.71
C ALA A 236 -14.07 6.05 11.12
N ALA A 237 -13.85 4.78 11.45
CA ALA A 237 -14.11 4.23 12.78
C ALA A 237 -13.24 4.90 13.85
N ARG A 238 -11.94 5.07 13.60
CA ARG A 238 -11.01 5.70 14.55
C ARG A 238 -11.34 7.15 14.87
N ILE A 239 -11.95 7.87 13.93
CA ILE A 239 -12.37 9.28 14.13
C ILE A 239 -13.86 9.41 14.46
N GLY A 240 -14.57 8.31 14.72
CA GLY A 240 -15.97 8.31 15.15
C GLY A 240 -16.99 8.63 14.05
N LEU A 241 -16.63 8.45 12.77
CA LEU A 241 -17.48 8.71 11.60
C LEU A 241 -18.08 7.44 10.95
N ALA A 242 -17.61 6.24 11.32
CA ALA A 242 -18.15 4.99 10.78
C ALA A 242 -19.40 4.50 11.52
N ASP A 243 -20.32 3.89 10.77
CA ASP A 243 -21.42 3.12 11.33
C ASP A 243 -20.92 1.81 11.98
N ALA A 244 -21.53 1.41 13.09
CA ALA A 244 -21.11 0.21 13.83
C ALA A 244 -21.36 -1.10 13.05
N GLY A 245 -22.35 -1.13 12.14
CA GLY A 245 -22.56 -2.21 11.19
C GLY A 245 -21.39 -2.32 10.20
N SER A 246 -21.02 -1.21 9.55
CA SER A 246 -19.86 -1.15 8.64
C SER A 246 -18.57 -1.62 9.33
N VAL A 247 -18.34 -1.22 10.58
CA VAL A 247 -17.17 -1.69 11.36
C VAL A 247 -17.21 -3.21 11.54
N ARG A 248 -18.34 -3.78 11.97
CA ARG A 248 -18.47 -5.24 12.13
C ARG A 248 -18.28 -6.00 10.81
N GLU A 249 -18.75 -5.43 9.69
CA GLU A 249 -18.57 -6.03 8.37
C GLU A 249 -17.10 -6.10 7.96
N ILE A 250 -16.35 -5.00 8.12
CA ILE A 250 -14.91 -5.03 7.81
C ILE A 250 -14.15 -5.95 8.76
N GLU A 251 -14.47 -5.96 10.05
CA GLU A 251 -13.81 -6.84 11.04
C GLU A 251 -14.04 -8.31 10.72
N LYS A 252 -15.27 -8.68 10.33
CA LYS A 252 -15.60 -10.04 9.88
C LYS A 252 -14.82 -10.39 8.60
N SER A 253 -14.82 -9.50 7.61
CA SER A 253 -14.12 -9.72 6.34
C SER A 253 -12.61 -9.88 6.51
N MET A 254 -11.98 -9.00 7.30
CA MET A 254 -10.54 -9.04 7.61
C MET A 254 -10.14 -10.25 8.45
N SER A 255 -11.07 -10.85 9.20
CA SER A 255 -10.83 -12.06 10.02
C SER A 255 -11.33 -13.36 9.38
N THR A 256 -11.65 -13.32 8.08
CA THR A 256 -12.02 -14.49 7.26
C THR A 256 -10.86 -14.93 6.37
N LEU A 257 -10.52 -16.22 6.38
CA LEU A 257 -9.46 -16.80 5.55
C LEU A 257 -9.81 -16.74 4.05
N ASN A 258 -8.81 -16.55 3.18
CA ASN A 258 -8.95 -16.73 1.73
C ASN A 258 -8.98 -18.22 1.30
N LYS A 259 -9.02 -19.15 2.26
CA LYS A 259 -8.99 -20.61 2.04
C LYS A 259 -10.04 -21.11 1.06
N ALA A 260 -11.32 -20.79 1.30
CA ALA A 260 -12.41 -21.26 0.45
C ALA A 260 -12.30 -20.72 -0.99
N ALA A 261 -11.89 -19.45 -1.14
CA ALA A 261 -11.64 -18.86 -2.44
C ALA A 261 -10.49 -19.56 -3.18
N ALA A 262 -9.38 -19.86 -2.50
CA ALA A 262 -8.25 -20.56 -3.08
C ALA A 262 -8.57 -22.02 -3.44
N GLU A 263 -9.35 -22.72 -2.61
CA GLU A 263 -9.80 -24.08 -2.91
C GLU A 263 -10.67 -24.13 -4.17
N VAL A 264 -11.58 -23.16 -4.37
CA VAL A 264 -12.37 -23.03 -5.60
C VAL A 264 -11.46 -22.66 -6.77
N MET A 265 -10.60 -21.66 -6.62
CA MET A 265 -9.63 -21.24 -7.64
C MET A 265 -8.81 -22.42 -8.18
N ALA A 266 -8.30 -23.28 -7.30
CA ALA A 266 -7.49 -24.44 -7.67
C ALA A 266 -8.22 -25.50 -8.52
N ARG A 267 -9.55 -25.43 -8.64
CA ARG A 267 -10.37 -26.31 -9.48
C ARG A 267 -10.64 -25.78 -10.89
N HIS A 268 -10.37 -24.50 -11.15
CA HIS A 268 -10.86 -23.77 -12.34
C HIS A 268 -9.76 -23.16 -13.23
N ASP A 269 -8.57 -23.78 -13.27
CA ASP A 269 -7.44 -23.37 -14.13
C ASP A 269 -7.18 -21.85 -14.16
N ALA A 270 -7.16 -21.22 -12.98
CA ALA A 270 -6.94 -19.79 -12.86
C ALA A 270 -5.61 -19.40 -13.54
N GLY A 271 -5.67 -18.46 -14.47
CA GLY A 271 -4.50 -17.97 -15.20
C GLY A 271 -3.55 -17.20 -14.30
N ALA A 272 -4.10 -16.39 -13.39
CA ALA A 272 -3.32 -15.65 -12.42
C ALA A 272 -4.12 -15.40 -11.15
N CYS A 273 -3.42 -15.13 -10.05
CA CYS A 273 -4.00 -14.68 -8.81
C CYS A 273 -3.03 -13.75 -8.09
N THR A 274 -3.59 -12.81 -7.34
CA THR A 274 -2.91 -12.08 -6.27
C THR A 274 -3.93 -11.81 -5.17
N ASP A 275 -3.48 -11.48 -3.96
CA ASP A 275 -4.38 -10.92 -2.95
C ASP A 275 -4.35 -9.38 -2.96
N VAL A 276 -5.47 -8.75 -2.61
CA VAL A 276 -5.57 -7.28 -2.58
C VAL A 276 -5.31 -6.81 -1.16
N THR A 277 -4.12 -6.26 -0.90
CA THR A 277 -3.72 -5.77 0.42
C THR A 277 -3.28 -4.30 0.41
N GLY A 278 -2.09 -3.99 0.94
CA GLY A 278 -1.65 -2.64 1.31
C GLY A 278 -1.50 -1.66 0.14
N PHE A 279 -1.28 -2.16 -1.07
CA PHE A 279 -1.14 -1.33 -2.28
C PHE A 279 -2.49 -0.97 -2.92
N GLY A 280 -3.59 -1.46 -2.34
CA GLY A 280 -4.95 -1.24 -2.84
C GLY A 280 -5.22 -2.01 -4.14
N PHE A 281 -6.48 -1.97 -4.58
CA PHE A 281 -6.93 -2.76 -5.73
C PHE A 281 -6.12 -2.48 -6.99
N ILE A 282 -5.88 -1.20 -7.27
CA ILE A 282 -5.12 -0.80 -8.47
C ILE A 282 -3.64 -1.16 -8.37
N GLY A 283 -3.01 -1.02 -7.19
CA GLY A 283 -1.59 -1.35 -7.05
C GLY A 283 -1.31 -2.84 -7.32
N HIS A 284 -2.15 -3.73 -6.77
CA HIS A 284 -2.04 -5.18 -7.02
C HIS A 284 -2.41 -5.53 -8.47
N LEU A 285 -3.48 -4.94 -9.02
CA LEU A 285 -3.85 -5.16 -10.42
C LEU A 285 -2.76 -4.68 -11.38
N CYS A 286 -2.09 -3.53 -11.10
CA CYS A 286 -0.97 -3.02 -11.89
C CYS A 286 0.16 -4.04 -11.99
N GLN A 287 0.48 -4.70 -10.88
CA GLN A 287 1.52 -5.74 -10.88
C GLN A 287 1.08 -6.95 -11.71
N LEU A 288 -0.15 -7.43 -11.51
CA LEU A 288 -0.72 -8.56 -12.26
C LEU A 288 -0.69 -8.31 -13.78
N VAL A 289 -1.20 -7.16 -14.25
CA VAL A 289 -1.26 -6.86 -15.69
C VAL A 289 0.12 -6.60 -16.29
N LYS A 290 1.05 -6.04 -15.50
CA LYS A 290 2.44 -5.79 -15.93
C LYS A 290 3.20 -7.09 -16.12
N GLU A 291 3.17 -7.99 -15.15
CA GLU A 291 3.88 -9.28 -15.22
C GLU A 291 3.22 -10.24 -16.21
N SER A 292 1.90 -10.13 -16.41
CA SER A 292 1.18 -10.89 -17.44
C SER A 292 1.28 -10.28 -18.85
N HIS A 293 1.84 -9.07 -19.01
CA HIS A 293 1.94 -8.34 -20.29
C HIS A 293 0.59 -8.11 -21.00
N VAL A 294 -0.41 -7.68 -20.23
CA VAL A 294 -1.78 -7.46 -20.71
C VAL A 294 -2.36 -6.12 -20.24
N THR A 295 -3.55 -5.78 -20.76
CA THR A 295 -4.39 -4.68 -20.29
C THR A 295 -5.62 -5.24 -19.57
N ALA A 296 -6.06 -4.56 -18.51
CA ALA A 296 -7.33 -4.86 -17.83
C ALA A 296 -8.36 -3.74 -18.02
N GLU A 297 -9.62 -4.12 -18.16
CA GLU A 297 -10.78 -3.22 -18.06
C GLU A 297 -11.57 -3.57 -16.80
N ILE A 298 -11.79 -2.58 -15.93
CA ILE A 298 -12.47 -2.72 -14.64
C ILE A 298 -13.79 -1.99 -14.65
N TRP A 299 -14.83 -2.68 -14.20
CA TRP A 299 -16.19 -2.18 -14.11
C TRP A 299 -16.48 -1.76 -12.67
N PHE A 300 -16.36 -0.46 -12.39
CA PHE A 300 -16.44 0.04 -11.01
C PHE A 300 -17.75 -0.37 -10.31
N ASN A 301 -18.89 -0.33 -11.02
CA ASN A 301 -20.19 -0.68 -10.45
C ASN A 301 -20.37 -2.18 -10.14
N SER A 302 -19.44 -3.03 -10.61
CA SER A 302 -19.42 -4.47 -10.29
C SER A 302 -18.50 -4.80 -9.11
N LEU A 303 -17.70 -3.84 -8.63
CA LEU A 303 -16.84 -4.06 -7.46
C LEU A 303 -17.71 -4.24 -6.20
N PRO A 304 -17.48 -5.30 -5.41
CA PRO A 304 -18.06 -5.40 -4.08
C PRO A 304 -17.44 -4.32 -3.18
N LEU A 305 -18.27 -3.52 -2.52
CA LEU A 305 -17.86 -2.40 -1.67
C LEU A 305 -18.53 -2.50 -0.30
N PHE A 306 -17.80 -2.15 0.78
CA PHE A 306 -18.43 -2.06 2.10
C PHE A 306 -19.46 -0.93 2.17
N GLN A 307 -20.49 -1.12 3.00
CA GLN A 307 -21.51 -0.11 3.20
C GLN A 307 -20.89 1.20 3.71
N GLY A 308 -21.24 2.31 3.07
CA GLY A 308 -20.82 3.65 3.47
C GLY A 308 -19.44 4.08 2.96
N VAL A 309 -18.66 3.18 2.33
CA VAL A 309 -17.28 3.49 1.90
C VAL A 309 -17.21 4.69 0.94
N LEU A 310 -18.11 4.75 -0.05
CA LEU A 310 -18.15 5.86 -1.01
C LEU A 310 -18.52 7.20 -0.36
N LYS A 311 -19.35 7.17 0.68
CA LYS A 311 -19.70 8.37 1.45
C LYS A 311 -18.50 8.88 2.22
N CYS A 312 -17.78 8.00 2.93
CA CYS A 312 -16.55 8.34 3.64
C CYS A 312 -15.47 8.87 2.68
N ALA A 313 -15.29 8.19 1.54
CA ALA A 313 -14.36 8.61 0.50
C ALA A 313 -14.72 10.00 -0.07
N GLY A 314 -15.99 10.25 -0.36
CA GLY A 314 -16.47 11.56 -0.84
C GLY A 314 -16.31 12.70 0.18
N GLN A 315 -16.12 12.37 1.47
CA GLN A 315 -15.80 13.32 2.54
C GLN A 315 -14.28 13.46 2.77
N GLY A 316 -13.44 12.80 1.97
CA GLY A 316 -11.98 12.80 2.16
C GLY A 316 -11.50 11.92 3.31
N THR A 317 -12.30 10.97 3.79
CA THR A 317 -11.94 10.10 4.92
C THR A 317 -11.16 8.88 4.45
N TYR A 318 -9.90 9.08 4.05
CA TYR A 318 -8.95 8.01 3.72
C TYR A 318 -7.54 8.39 4.17
N SER A 319 -6.67 7.39 4.28
CA SER A 319 -5.31 7.58 4.83
C SER A 319 -4.34 8.08 3.77
N GLY A 320 -3.18 8.59 4.20
CA GLY A 320 -2.08 8.94 3.28
C GLY A 320 -1.50 7.74 2.51
N ALA A 321 -1.90 6.49 2.80
CA ALA A 321 -1.57 5.34 1.96
C ALA A 321 -2.25 5.45 0.58
N ASN A 322 -3.45 6.03 0.50
CA ASN A 322 -4.15 6.23 -0.77
C ASN A 322 -3.34 7.13 -1.70
N GLU A 323 -2.78 8.22 -1.18
CA GLU A 323 -1.93 9.13 -1.95
C GLU A 323 -0.67 8.42 -2.44
N ARG A 324 0.01 7.64 -1.59
CA ARG A 324 1.19 6.87 -1.98
C ARG A 324 0.87 5.80 -3.05
N ASN A 325 -0.28 5.14 -2.92
CA ASN A 325 -0.73 4.13 -3.88
C ASN A 325 -1.08 4.78 -5.22
N LEU A 326 -1.77 5.93 -5.20
CA LEU A 326 -2.06 6.74 -6.38
C LEU A 326 -0.77 7.20 -7.08
N GLU A 327 0.18 7.81 -6.34
CA GLU A 327 1.46 8.28 -6.88
C GLU A 327 2.26 7.18 -7.60
N TYR A 328 2.14 5.93 -7.16
CA TYR A 328 2.88 4.81 -7.76
C TYR A 328 2.25 4.27 -9.05
N SER A 329 0.93 4.38 -9.19
CA SER A 329 0.18 3.64 -10.23
C SER A 329 -0.70 4.49 -11.14
N ALA A 330 -0.81 5.80 -10.89
CA ALA A 330 -1.65 6.72 -11.67
C ALA A 330 -1.27 6.77 -13.16
N ASP A 331 0.00 6.61 -13.52
CA ASP A 331 0.49 6.64 -14.90
C ASP A 331 0.08 5.42 -15.73
N ARG A 332 -0.42 4.38 -15.07
CA ARG A 332 -0.86 3.11 -15.69
C ARG A 332 -2.37 2.98 -15.79
N VAL A 333 -3.12 3.97 -15.32
CA VAL A 333 -4.57 3.86 -15.15
C VAL A 333 -5.30 4.97 -15.88
N ASP A 334 -6.14 4.58 -16.83
CA ASP A 334 -7.03 5.47 -17.54
C ASP A 334 -8.43 5.41 -16.90
N PHE A 335 -8.84 6.50 -16.25
CA PHE A 335 -10.18 6.64 -15.68
C PHE A 335 -11.16 7.18 -16.72
N GLY A 336 -12.16 6.37 -17.06
CA GLY A 336 -13.23 6.76 -17.96
C GLY A 336 -14.17 7.81 -17.37
N GLU A 337 -14.98 8.42 -18.24
CA GLU A 337 -16.03 9.34 -17.83
C GLU A 337 -16.97 8.69 -16.80
N GLY A 338 -17.30 9.41 -15.72
CA GLY A 338 -18.17 8.91 -14.65
C GLY A 338 -17.47 8.21 -13.47
N VAL A 339 -16.14 8.05 -13.50
CA VAL A 339 -15.39 7.62 -12.31
C VAL A 339 -15.04 8.83 -11.44
N SER A 340 -15.75 8.99 -10.31
CA SER A 340 -15.57 10.14 -9.41
C SER A 340 -14.31 10.01 -8.52
N GLU A 341 -13.88 11.10 -7.89
CA GLU A 341 -12.77 11.08 -6.93
C GLU A 341 -13.00 10.11 -5.76
N ALA A 342 -14.25 9.99 -5.28
CA ALA A 342 -14.59 9.01 -4.25
C ALA A 342 -14.40 7.57 -4.74
N MET A 343 -14.69 7.29 -6.02
CA MET A 343 -14.46 5.98 -6.63
C MET A 343 -12.95 5.70 -6.75
N LYS A 344 -12.16 6.70 -7.19
CA LYS A 344 -10.69 6.60 -7.23
C LYS A 344 -10.12 6.33 -5.85
N ALA A 345 -10.56 7.07 -4.83
CA ALA A 345 -10.10 6.86 -3.47
C ALA A 345 -10.34 5.42 -2.98
N VAL A 346 -11.48 4.81 -3.29
CA VAL A 346 -11.74 3.39 -2.96
C VAL A 346 -10.78 2.43 -3.68
N LEU A 347 -10.46 2.71 -4.95
CA LEU A 347 -9.56 1.88 -5.76
C LEU A 347 -8.10 1.88 -5.27
N PHE A 348 -7.67 2.97 -4.63
CA PHE A 348 -6.33 3.13 -4.04
C PHE A 348 -6.29 2.87 -2.53
N ASP A 349 -7.42 2.58 -1.90
CA ASP A 349 -7.51 2.31 -0.47
C ASP A 349 -6.69 1.06 -0.08
N ALA A 350 -5.84 1.20 0.93
CA ALA A 350 -5.04 0.10 1.45
C ALA A 350 -5.93 -0.93 2.14
N GLN A 351 -6.03 -2.12 1.55
CA GLN A 351 -6.85 -3.19 2.11
C GLN A 351 -6.07 -3.97 3.16
N THR A 352 -6.64 -4.15 4.35
CA THR A 352 -6.06 -5.06 5.35
C THR A 352 -6.73 -6.43 5.19
N SER A 353 -5.95 -7.50 5.01
CA SER A 353 -6.47 -8.86 4.82
C SER A 353 -7.60 -8.97 3.77
N GLY A 354 -7.42 -8.33 2.61
CA GLY A 354 -8.41 -8.31 1.54
C GLY A 354 -8.61 -9.65 0.84
N GLY A 355 -9.35 -9.62 -0.26
CA GLY A 355 -9.71 -10.81 -1.03
C GLY A 355 -8.66 -11.17 -2.08
N LEU A 356 -8.84 -12.32 -2.70
CA LEU A 356 -8.12 -12.71 -3.90
C LEU A 356 -8.70 -11.97 -5.11
N LEU A 357 -7.82 -11.59 -6.03
CA LEU A 357 -8.11 -11.11 -7.37
C LEU A 357 -7.62 -12.18 -8.36
N ILE A 358 -8.57 -12.85 -9.01
CA ILE A 358 -8.31 -14.07 -9.77
C ILE A 358 -8.65 -13.83 -11.24
N SER A 359 -7.75 -14.22 -12.14
CA SER A 359 -7.96 -14.28 -13.58
C SER A 359 -8.44 -15.68 -13.96
N VAL A 360 -9.64 -15.82 -14.51
CA VAL A 360 -10.22 -17.09 -14.96
C VAL A 360 -10.76 -16.97 -16.38
N PRO A 361 -10.85 -18.06 -17.17
CA PRO A 361 -11.52 -18.02 -18.46
C PRO A 361 -12.93 -17.41 -18.36
N PHE A 362 -13.27 -16.51 -19.27
CA PHE A 362 -14.53 -15.75 -19.19
C PHE A 362 -15.78 -16.62 -19.20
N ASP A 363 -15.76 -17.72 -19.95
CA ASP A 363 -16.88 -18.64 -20.05
C ASP A 363 -17.12 -19.41 -18.72
N ASP A 364 -16.12 -19.52 -17.85
CA ASP A 364 -16.22 -20.20 -16.54
C ASP A 364 -16.52 -19.24 -15.39
N ALA A 365 -16.33 -17.94 -15.59
CA ALA A 365 -16.31 -16.92 -14.53
C ALA A 365 -17.58 -16.88 -13.66
N GLU A 366 -18.77 -16.98 -14.28
CA GLU A 366 -20.02 -16.99 -13.54
C GLU A 366 -20.19 -18.25 -12.68
N GLY A 367 -19.79 -19.41 -13.21
CA GLY A 367 -19.79 -20.68 -12.49
C GLY A 367 -18.83 -20.67 -11.30
N VAL A 368 -17.63 -20.12 -11.49
CA VAL A 368 -16.64 -19.92 -10.42
C VAL A 368 -17.22 -19.05 -9.30
N VAL A 369 -17.85 -17.92 -9.64
CA VAL A 369 -18.46 -17.02 -8.66
C VAL A 369 -19.61 -17.70 -7.91
N GLU A 370 -20.46 -18.48 -8.60
CA GLU A 370 -21.54 -19.22 -7.95
C GLU A 370 -21.00 -20.29 -6.99
N GLU A 371 -19.95 -21.00 -7.38
CA GLU A 371 -19.29 -21.99 -6.52
C GLU A 371 -18.63 -21.34 -5.30
N MET A 372 -17.95 -20.20 -5.49
CA MET A 372 -17.41 -19.39 -4.39
C MET A 372 -18.49 -18.99 -3.39
N LYS A 373 -19.65 -18.51 -3.88
CA LYS A 373 -20.79 -18.15 -3.01
C LYS A 373 -21.33 -19.35 -2.25
N LYS A 374 -21.45 -20.52 -2.89
CA LYS A 374 -21.85 -21.78 -2.24
C LYS A 374 -20.84 -22.23 -1.18
N ALA A 375 -19.56 -21.96 -1.40
CA ALA A 375 -18.47 -22.22 -0.44
C ALA A 375 -18.35 -21.16 0.68
N GLY A 376 -19.25 -20.18 0.73
CA GLY A 376 -19.29 -19.15 1.79
C GLY A 376 -18.59 -17.83 1.45
N VAL A 377 -18.06 -17.68 0.24
CA VAL A 377 -17.45 -16.43 -0.26
C VAL A 377 -18.54 -15.57 -0.93
N ALA A 378 -19.44 -15.04 -0.10
CA ALA A 378 -20.69 -14.41 -0.55
C ALA A 378 -20.48 -13.19 -1.46
N ASP A 379 -19.40 -12.44 -1.24
CA ASP A 379 -19.09 -11.19 -1.95
C ASP A 379 -18.32 -11.38 -3.25
N ALA A 380 -18.07 -12.63 -3.66
CA ALA A 380 -17.39 -12.92 -4.92
C ALA A 380 -18.15 -12.30 -6.12
N ALA A 381 -17.42 -11.57 -6.96
CA ALA A 381 -17.98 -10.91 -8.13
C ALA A 381 -17.00 -10.86 -9.29
N VAL A 382 -17.52 -10.92 -10.52
CA VAL A 382 -16.77 -10.57 -11.72
C VAL A 382 -16.68 -9.04 -11.79
N VAL A 383 -15.46 -8.51 -11.77
CA VAL A 383 -15.19 -7.06 -11.63
C VAL A 383 -14.59 -6.44 -12.88
N GLY A 384 -14.25 -7.25 -13.88
CA GLY A 384 -13.61 -6.78 -15.10
C GLY A 384 -13.14 -7.92 -15.99
N ARG A 385 -12.29 -7.59 -16.95
CA ARG A 385 -11.70 -8.55 -17.89
C ARG A 385 -10.32 -8.12 -18.36
N ILE A 386 -9.56 -9.07 -18.88
CA ILE A 386 -8.31 -8.84 -19.60
C ILE A 386 -8.63 -8.63 -21.09
N THR A 387 -8.18 -7.54 -21.69
CA THR A 387 -8.66 -7.09 -23.01
C THR A 387 -7.66 -7.34 -24.14
N GLU A 388 -6.39 -7.02 -23.95
CA GLU A 388 -5.37 -7.11 -25.00
C GLU A 388 -3.97 -7.28 -24.40
N LYS A 389 -2.97 -7.60 -25.23
CA LYS A 389 -1.57 -7.59 -24.81
C LYS A 389 -1.06 -6.15 -24.76
N SER A 390 -0.34 -5.79 -23.70
CA SER A 390 0.25 -4.46 -23.56
C SER A 390 1.38 -4.44 -22.53
N GLY A 391 1.92 -3.26 -22.23
CA GLY A 391 2.90 -3.05 -21.16
C GLY A 391 2.32 -2.94 -19.74
N GLY A 392 1.05 -3.32 -19.54
CA GLY A 392 0.40 -3.28 -18.22
C GLY A 392 -0.39 -1.99 -17.95
N ARG A 393 -1.40 -1.70 -18.79
CA ARG A 393 -2.36 -0.60 -18.57
C ARG A 393 -3.68 -1.10 -17.96
N ILE A 394 -4.38 -0.21 -17.27
CA ILE A 394 -5.70 -0.47 -16.68
C ILE A 394 -6.66 0.61 -17.15
N ARG A 395 -7.83 0.22 -17.62
CA ARG A 395 -8.94 1.13 -17.90
C ARG A 395 -10.04 0.90 -16.86
N VAL A 396 -10.48 1.97 -16.19
CA VAL A 396 -11.60 1.90 -15.24
C VAL A 396 -12.80 2.60 -15.84
N ILE A 397 -13.95 1.93 -15.91
CA ILE A 397 -15.19 2.50 -16.41
C ILE A 397 -16.30 2.45 -15.36
N SER A 398 -17.22 3.42 -15.43
CA SER A 398 -18.39 3.56 -14.56
C SER A 398 -19.62 3.76 -15.46
N GLY A 399 -20.68 2.97 -15.27
CA GLY A 399 -21.86 3.00 -16.14
C GLY A 399 -22.66 1.70 -16.15
N LYS A 400 -23.92 1.76 -16.60
CA LYS A 400 -24.85 0.61 -16.68
C LYS A 400 -24.50 -0.41 -17.78
N ASP A 401 -23.37 -0.27 -18.46
CA ASP A 401 -22.98 -1.13 -19.57
C ASP A 401 -22.44 -2.48 -19.04
N LYS A 402 -23.32 -3.27 -18.43
CA LYS A 402 -23.12 -4.70 -18.15
C LYS A 402 -23.25 -5.54 -19.42
N THR A 403 -22.85 -5.01 -20.57
CA THR A 403 -22.80 -5.84 -21.75
C THR A 403 -21.56 -6.72 -21.62
N MET A 404 -21.76 -7.95 -21.14
CA MET A 404 -20.88 -9.11 -21.36
C MET A 404 -20.82 -9.41 -22.87
N SER A 405 -20.46 -8.40 -23.67
CA SER A 405 -20.40 -8.49 -25.10
C SER A 405 -19.11 -9.18 -25.46
N ARG A 406 -19.23 -10.45 -25.84
CA ARG A 406 -18.20 -11.22 -26.54
C ARG A 406 -17.75 -10.43 -27.77
N THR A 407 -16.66 -9.69 -27.68
CA THR A 407 -16.04 -9.14 -28.88
C THR A 407 -15.37 -10.30 -29.61
N LYS A 408 -16.01 -10.81 -30.67
CA LYS A 408 -15.43 -11.82 -31.57
C LYS A 408 -14.12 -11.26 -32.13
N ALA A 409 -13.03 -11.99 -31.95
CA ALA A 409 -11.76 -11.72 -32.59
C ALA A 409 -11.97 -11.64 -34.12
N VAL A 410 -11.71 -10.46 -34.70
CA VAL A 410 -11.73 -10.26 -36.14
C VAL A 410 -10.46 -10.89 -36.72
N LYS A 411 -10.63 -11.94 -37.54
CA LYS A 411 -9.55 -12.51 -38.36
C LYS A 411 -9.26 -11.55 -39.52
N THR A 412 -8.09 -10.93 -39.54
CA THR A 412 -7.61 -10.21 -40.72
C THR A 412 -6.92 -11.19 -41.67
N ALA A 413 -7.53 -11.42 -42.83
CA ALA A 413 -6.94 -12.16 -43.94
C ALA A 413 -5.96 -11.23 -44.70
N CYS A 414 -4.76 -11.77 -44.96
CA CYS A 414 -3.70 -11.14 -45.73
C CYS A 414 -3.93 -11.43 -47.22
N CYS A 415 -4.03 -10.40 -48.08
CA CYS A 415 -3.80 -10.52 -49.52
C CYS A 415 -3.29 -9.19 -50.11
N SER A 416 -2.25 -9.37 -50.90
CA SER A 416 -1.45 -8.49 -51.77
C SER A 416 -2.22 -7.70 -52.86
N GLY A 417 -1.69 -6.52 -53.23
CA GLY A 417 -1.73 -6.06 -54.64
C GLY A 417 -2.13 -4.60 -54.92
N ASP A 418 -1.12 -3.74 -55.04
CA ASP A 418 -0.90 -2.58 -55.93
C ASP A 418 -1.90 -1.41 -56.14
N ALA A 419 -1.34 -0.22 -55.83
CA ALA A 419 -1.34 1.07 -56.54
C ALA A 419 -2.64 1.80 -56.94
N GLY A 420 -2.86 2.96 -56.30
CA GLY A 420 -3.67 4.07 -56.81
C GLY A 420 -3.52 5.33 -55.94
N LYS A 421 -2.96 6.41 -56.50
CA LYS A 421 -2.76 7.72 -55.84
C LYS A 421 -4.09 8.45 -55.61
N SER A 422 -4.29 9.02 -54.42
CA SER A 422 -4.87 10.36 -54.20
C SER A 422 -4.73 10.80 -52.73
N GLU A 423 -4.74 12.11 -52.53
CA GLU A 423 -4.29 12.88 -51.37
C GLU A 423 -5.17 12.82 -50.12
N GLU A 424 -4.61 13.39 -49.05
CA GLU A 424 -5.19 13.84 -47.77
C GLU A 424 -5.53 12.80 -46.71
N GLN A 425 -4.59 12.62 -45.76
CA GLN A 425 -4.91 12.41 -44.35
C GLN A 425 -3.70 12.75 -43.47
N GLU A 426 -3.93 13.66 -42.53
CA GLU A 426 -3.01 13.98 -41.43
C GLU A 426 -2.78 12.75 -40.56
N GLU A 427 -1.54 12.27 -40.52
CA GLU A 427 -1.10 11.26 -39.54
C GLU A 427 -0.25 11.91 -38.45
N CYS A 428 -0.88 11.97 -37.28
CA CYS A 428 -0.31 12.27 -35.99
C CYS A 428 0.62 11.11 -35.57
N CYS A 429 1.92 11.42 -35.49
CA CYS A 429 2.97 10.67 -34.79
C CYS A 429 3.43 9.33 -35.38
N SER A 430 4.49 9.39 -36.20
CA SER A 430 5.61 8.46 -36.06
C SER A 430 6.94 9.14 -36.36
N HIS A 431 7.81 9.24 -35.35
CA HIS A 431 9.25 8.94 -35.46
C HIS A 431 9.86 8.95 -34.05
N ALA A 432 10.42 7.80 -33.68
CA ALA A 432 11.35 7.67 -32.58
C ALA A 432 12.63 8.45 -32.87
N ALA A 433 13.24 8.96 -31.79
CA ALA A 433 14.61 9.47 -31.71
C ALA A 433 14.93 10.73 -32.53
N ALA A 434 14.39 11.88 -32.11
CA ALA A 434 14.97 13.18 -32.39
C ALA A 434 15.00 14.03 -31.10
N GLY A 435 16.22 14.24 -30.57
CA GLY A 435 16.61 15.35 -29.70
C GLY A 435 15.95 15.47 -28.31
N SER A 436 16.74 15.25 -27.26
CA SER A 436 16.49 15.84 -25.92
C SER A 436 16.28 17.37 -25.93
N GLY A 437 16.57 18.03 -27.05
CA GLY A 437 16.32 19.45 -27.30
C GLY A 437 14.84 19.81 -27.52
N ASP A 438 14.02 18.95 -28.13
CA ASP A 438 12.64 19.32 -28.47
C ASP A 438 11.70 19.30 -27.26
N ALA A 439 11.86 18.34 -26.35
CA ALA A 439 11.10 18.32 -25.09
C ALA A 439 11.47 19.51 -24.18
N MET A 440 12.77 19.86 -24.12
CA MET A 440 13.23 21.02 -23.34
C MET A 440 12.75 22.33 -23.95
N LYS A 441 12.72 22.42 -25.29
CA LYS A 441 12.18 23.59 -26.01
C LYS A 441 10.68 23.74 -25.78
N LEU A 442 9.90 22.65 -25.89
CA LEU A 442 8.46 22.65 -25.61
C LEU A 442 8.16 23.07 -24.17
N PHE A 443 8.94 22.58 -23.21
CA PHE A 443 8.80 22.98 -21.81
C PHE A 443 9.17 24.46 -21.59
N THR A 444 10.23 24.94 -22.23
CA THR A 444 10.63 26.36 -22.17
C THR A 444 9.57 27.27 -22.79
N ASP A 445 9.00 26.88 -23.93
CA ASP A 445 7.92 27.60 -24.60
C ASP A 445 6.64 27.62 -23.75
N PHE A 446 6.31 26.50 -23.10
CA PHE A 446 5.21 26.42 -22.16
C PHE A 446 5.43 27.37 -20.96
N MET A 447 6.59 27.30 -20.30
CA MET A 447 6.91 28.17 -19.16
C MET A 447 6.92 29.65 -19.55
N GLY A 448 7.43 29.97 -20.74
CA GLY A 448 7.36 31.33 -21.30
C GLY A 448 5.93 31.84 -21.47
N LYS A 449 5.00 30.98 -21.91
CA LYS A 449 3.57 31.33 -22.00
C LYS A 449 2.91 31.47 -20.63
N VAL A 450 3.22 30.60 -19.68
CA VAL A 450 2.66 30.65 -18.31
C VAL A 450 3.05 31.95 -17.61
N LEU A 451 4.31 32.37 -17.74
CA LEU A 451 4.85 33.57 -17.10
C LEU A 451 4.64 34.86 -17.91
N ALA A 452 4.08 34.78 -19.12
CA ALA A 452 3.72 35.95 -19.92
C ALA A 452 2.62 36.79 -19.22
N PRO A 453 2.57 38.12 -19.43
CA PRO A 453 1.52 38.96 -18.88
C PRO A 453 0.13 38.50 -19.34
N GLY A 454 -0.84 38.50 -18.42
CA GLY A 454 -2.24 38.14 -18.69
C GLY A 454 -3.17 38.75 -17.64
N ALA A 455 -4.22 38.03 -17.25
CA ALA A 455 -5.13 38.47 -16.18
C ALA A 455 -4.44 38.63 -14.80
N VAL A 456 -3.34 37.91 -14.60
CA VAL A 456 -2.40 38.12 -13.49
C VAL A 456 -1.14 38.73 -14.08
N ASP A 457 -0.65 39.81 -13.47
CA ASP A 457 0.56 40.49 -13.92
C ASP A 457 1.82 39.63 -13.67
N VAL A 458 2.91 39.98 -14.36
CA VAL A 458 4.14 39.18 -14.34
C VAL A 458 4.80 39.19 -12.96
N VAL A 459 4.71 40.28 -12.21
CA VAL A 459 5.32 40.38 -10.86
C VAL A 459 4.61 39.43 -9.91
N THR A 460 3.27 39.47 -9.90
CA THR A 460 2.45 38.55 -9.10
C THR A 460 2.71 37.09 -9.48
N LYS A 461 2.87 36.78 -10.78
CA LYS A 461 3.20 35.42 -11.24
C LYS A 461 4.56 34.94 -10.75
N GLU A 462 5.58 35.80 -10.75
CA GLU A 462 6.90 35.47 -10.23
C GLU A 462 6.87 35.27 -8.70
N GLN A 463 6.12 36.08 -7.97
CA GLN A 463 5.90 35.88 -6.53
C GLN A 463 5.22 34.54 -6.24
N ILE A 464 4.16 34.19 -6.98
CA ILE A 464 3.52 32.87 -6.87
C ILE A 464 4.53 31.75 -7.17
N ALA A 465 5.35 31.90 -8.21
CA ALA A 465 6.36 30.91 -8.58
C ALA A 465 7.43 30.73 -7.49
N VAL A 466 7.83 31.80 -6.77
CA VAL A 466 8.73 31.71 -5.61
C VAL A 466 8.09 30.89 -4.49
N ALA A 467 6.83 31.18 -4.12
CA ALA A 467 6.13 30.44 -3.07
C ALA A 467 5.97 28.95 -3.43
N LEU A 468 5.58 28.64 -4.67
CA LEU A 468 5.45 27.27 -5.16
C LEU A 468 6.79 26.54 -5.20
N GLY A 469 7.85 27.20 -5.68
CA GLY A 469 9.19 26.62 -5.74
C GLY A 469 9.71 26.22 -4.36
N LEU A 470 9.46 27.06 -3.34
CA LEU A 470 9.80 26.77 -1.95
C LEU A 470 8.95 25.63 -1.38
N ALA A 471 7.64 25.62 -1.64
CA ALA A 471 6.71 24.60 -1.14
C ALA A 471 7.03 23.20 -1.69
N VAL A 472 7.44 23.09 -2.96
CA VAL A 472 7.86 21.82 -3.58
C VAL A 472 9.35 21.50 -3.40
N HIS A 473 10.09 22.36 -2.69
CA HIS A 473 11.53 22.23 -2.40
C HIS A 473 12.44 22.13 -3.64
N CYS A 474 12.11 22.83 -4.72
CA CYS A 474 12.92 22.83 -5.93
C CYS A 474 13.95 23.98 -5.93
N VAL A 475 15.18 23.68 -5.49
CA VAL A 475 16.26 24.68 -5.35
C VAL A 475 16.52 25.47 -6.65
N PRO A 476 16.63 24.86 -7.85
CA PRO A 476 16.86 25.61 -9.08
C PRO A 476 15.71 26.57 -9.43
N CYS A 477 14.46 26.13 -9.28
CA CYS A 477 13.28 26.95 -9.56
C CYS A 477 13.18 28.13 -8.59
N SER A 478 13.35 27.89 -7.28
CA SER A 478 13.37 28.96 -6.28
C SER A 478 14.44 30.00 -6.60
N LYS A 479 15.67 29.58 -6.96
CA LYS A 479 16.74 30.52 -7.33
C LYS A 479 16.41 31.35 -8.57
N ILE A 480 15.86 30.73 -9.61
CA ILE A 480 15.51 31.42 -10.86
C ILE A 480 14.43 32.47 -10.60
N HIS A 481 13.35 32.09 -9.93
CA HIS A 481 12.21 32.98 -9.69
C HIS A 481 12.51 34.07 -8.66
N ILE A 482 13.29 33.79 -7.61
CA ILE A 482 13.74 34.83 -6.66
C ILE A 482 14.59 35.89 -7.39
N ARG A 483 15.56 35.47 -8.21
CA ARG A 483 16.37 36.42 -8.99
C ARG A 483 15.53 37.21 -9.98
N LYS A 484 14.54 36.56 -10.60
CA LYS A 484 13.66 37.21 -11.56
C LYS A 484 12.77 38.25 -10.88
N ALA A 485 12.15 37.90 -9.75
CA ALA A 485 11.38 38.82 -8.91
C ALA A 485 12.21 40.04 -8.46
N LEU A 486 13.45 39.82 -7.99
CA LEU A 486 14.37 40.91 -7.64
C LEU A 486 14.69 41.83 -8.84
N SER A 487 14.95 41.24 -10.01
CA SER A 487 15.20 42.03 -11.23
C SER A 487 13.99 42.86 -11.68
N MET A 488 12.80 42.51 -11.21
CA MET A 488 11.53 43.20 -11.48
C MET A 488 11.15 44.20 -10.38
N GLY A 489 12.01 44.38 -9.36
CA GLY A 489 11.83 45.37 -8.30
C GLY A 489 11.07 44.87 -7.06
N VAL A 490 10.80 43.57 -6.94
CA VAL A 490 10.23 42.99 -5.72
C VAL A 490 11.23 43.14 -4.58
N SER A 491 10.81 43.74 -3.49
CA SER A 491 11.64 44.00 -2.31
C SER A 491 11.95 42.73 -1.52
N GLY A 492 13.00 42.78 -0.68
CA GLY A 492 13.31 41.69 0.24
C GLY A 492 12.20 41.41 1.25
N GLU A 493 11.44 42.44 1.65
CA GLU A 493 10.28 42.32 2.56
C GLU A 493 9.11 41.60 1.86
N GLU A 494 8.81 41.95 0.61
CA GLU A 494 7.80 41.23 -0.17
C GLU A 494 8.18 39.77 -0.41
N LEU A 495 9.46 39.48 -0.66
CA LEU A 495 9.94 38.09 -0.79
C LEU A 495 9.83 37.31 0.52
N GLU A 496 9.95 37.94 1.68
CA GLU A 496 9.71 37.29 2.97
C GLU A 496 8.23 36.90 3.14
N GLU A 497 7.30 37.79 2.80
CA GLU A 497 5.87 37.48 2.85
C GLU A 497 5.50 36.35 1.88
N VAL A 498 6.03 36.39 0.67
CA VAL A 498 5.85 35.34 -0.34
C VAL A 498 6.47 34.01 0.11
N ALA A 499 7.66 34.05 0.70
CA ALA A 499 8.31 32.86 1.25
C ALA A 499 7.52 32.28 2.42
N ALA A 500 6.92 33.11 3.28
CA ALA A 500 6.07 32.66 4.37
C ALA A 500 4.85 31.87 3.86
N LEU A 501 4.27 32.24 2.72
CA LEU A 501 3.24 31.44 2.04
C LEU A 501 3.81 30.07 1.63
N GLY A 502 4.98 30.04 0.99
CA GLY A 502 5.65 28.78 0.66
C GLY A 502 5.94 27.89 1.88
N VAL A 503 6.30 28.50 3.01
CA VAL A 503 6.56 27.80 4.28
C VAL A 503 5.27 27.28 4.91
N ALA A 504 4.16 28.02 4.83
CA ALA A 504 2.88 27.59 5.37
C ALA A 504 2.41 26.27 4.73
N PHE A 505 2.69 26.06 3.45
CA PHE A 505 2.35 24.84 2.71
C PHE A 505 3.48 23.79 2.65
N GLY A 506 4.75 24.21 2.74
CA GLY A 506 5.93 23.33 2.66
C GLY A 506 6.59 22.96 4.00
N GLY A 507 6.09 23.49 5.12
CA GLY A 507 6.56 23.18 6.47
C GLY A 507 8.03 23.52 6.75
N CYS A 508 8.64 22.81 7.71
CA CYS A 508 9.99 23.11 8.20
C CYS A 508 11.09 23.03 7.13
N ARG A 509 10.90 22.18 6.10
CA ARG A 509 11.86 22.04 5.00
C ARG A 509 11.87 23.25 4.08
N ALA A 510 10.71 23.82 3.76
CA ALA A 510 10.61 25.05 2.99
C ALA A 510 11.24 26.22 3.76
N MET A 511 11.07 26.24 5.08
CA MET A 511 11.68 27.25 5.96
C MET A 511 13.21 27.16 5.96
N MET A 512 13.77 25.95 6.01
CA MET A 512 15.22 25.75 5.90
C MET A 512 15.76 26.19 4.54
N LEU A 513 15.08 25.80 3.45
CA LEU A 513 15.46 26.20 2.09
C LEU A 513 15.40 27.72 1.90
N TRP A 514 14.35 28.38 2.39
CA TRP A 514 14.25 29.84 2.35
C TRP A 514 15.40 30.49 3.13
N ASN A 515 15.70 30.03 4.35
CA ASN A 515 16.80 30.57 5.15
C ASN A 515 18.17 30.42 4.47
N GLU A 516 18.38 29.36 3.71
CA GLU A 516 19.60 29.16 2.90
C GLU A 516 19.63 30.12 1.71
N LEU A 517 18.57 30.16 0.90
CA LEU A 517 18.48 31.00 -0.29
C LEU A 517 18.49 32.50 0.04
N LYS A 518 17.86 32.89 1.15
CA LYS A 518 17.88 34.26 1.68
C LYS A 518 19.32 34.71 1.93
N LYS A 519 20.13 33.89 2.60
CA LYS A 519 21.55 34.21 2.85
C LYS A 519 22.35 34.30 1.56
N GLU A 520 22.03 33.47 0.57
CA GLU A 520 22.76 33.44 -0.70
C GLU A 520 22.39 34.61 -1.63
N LEU A 521 21.11 35.01 -1.67
CA LEU A 521 20.57 35.91 -2.70
C LEU A 521 20.22 37.30 -2.19
N LEU A 522 20.00 37.46 -0.89
CA LEU A 522 19.60 38.72 -0.24
C LEU A 522 20.57 39.16 0.88
N GLY A 523 21.52 38.30 1.24
CA GLY A 523 22.45 38.48 2.36
C GLY A 523 23.73 39.21 2.01
#